data_AF-D2V4K4-F1
#
_entry.id   AF-D2V4K4-F1
#
_cell.length_a   1.000
_cell.length_b   1.000
_cell.length_c   1.000
_cell.angle_alpha   90.00
_cell.angle_beta   90.00
_cell.angle_gamma   90.00
#
_symmetry.space_group_name_H-M   'P 1'
#
loop_
_entity.id
_entity.type
_entity.pdbx_description
1 polymer ?
#
loop_
_entity_poly.entity_id
_entity_poly.type
_entity_poly.pdbx_seq_one_letter_code
_entity_poly.pdbx_strand_id
1 'polypeptide(L)'
;MASSPSHTIHETIPEGIAIKAGEYGFGLFATKFFAKNSSVYVGRQIVIPNVYAEFTLITDQGTFKLNTDTHSVQFNENQRWLYLFDSFMNHSCDPSTISEQTEEMKITNQYAMVALRDINPGDQITCDYNIFEYDCHGKVIEKCCCGSSNCIGRVAGFKYLTLEEQKERIQFVDDEVLQAMAEDPTNKFMFVKDLKCPIDRVIIQSGPCKGYRMVASRSYKAGETIFKNHSIIFPEDTNIVVELNGKRLWLEKVVHTVKRGNGMREFYGFDTFQNHSCDPNSTMNYITDDDYELVAAKDINVGEEITSDYESFDEGLDGTTFECLCESAQCRGTIKG
;
A
#
# COMPACT_ATOMS: atom_id res chain seq x y z
N MET A 1 2.95 -13.19 -45.44
CA MET A 1 3.75 -12.28 -44.61
C MET A 1 3.03 -10.94 -44.59
N ALA A 2 2.14 -10.74 -43.61
CA ALA A 2 1.49 -9.44 -43.41
C ALA A 2 2.44 -8.60 -42.56
N SER A 3 2.93 -7.50 -43.12
CA SER A 3 3.72 -6.52 -42.38
C SER A 3 2.84 -5.90 -41.29
N SER A 4 3.16 -6.20 -40.03
CA SER A 4 2.57 -5.55 -38.86
C SER A 4 2.76 -4.03 -39.02
N PRO A 5 1.75 -3.18 -38.77
CA PRO A 5 1.94 -1.73 -38.79
C PRO A 5 3.07 -1.39 -37.82
N SER A 6 4.07 -0.64 -38.28
CA SER A 6 5.22 -0.29 -37.45
C SER A 6 4.75 0.60 -36.30
N HIS A 7 4.61 0.04 -35.11
CA HIS A 7 4.38 0.80 -33.89
C HIS A 7 5.69 1.51 -33.49
N THR A 8 5.98 2.61 -34.17
CA THR A 8 7.12 3.48 -33.87
C THR A 8 6.70 4.51 -32.83
N ILE A 9 7.47 4.60 -31.75
CA ILE A 9 7.27 5.52 -30.64
C ILE A 9 8.47 6.45 -30.58
N HIS A 10 8.22 7.76 -30.45
CA HIS A 10 9.26 8.76 -30.24
C HIS A 10 9.19 9.23 -28.80
N GLU A 11 10.32 9.20 -28.10
CA GLU A 11 10.43 9.63 -26.71
C GLU A 11 11.79 10.33 -26.51
N THR A 12 11.82 11.43 -25.76
CA THR A 12 13.08 12.08 -25.37
C THR A 12 13.49 11.57 -24.00
N ILE A 13 14.73 11.11 -23.84
CA ILE A 13 15.21 10.64 -22.55
C ILE A 13 15.33 11.83 -21.59
N PRO A 14 14.76 11.74 -20.36
CA PRO A 14 14.90 12.81 -19.38
C PRO A 14 16.36 13.14 -19.06
N GLU A 15 16.63 14.42 -18.83
CA GLU A 15 17.96 14.90 -18.49
C GLU A 15 18.47 14.23 -17.19
N GLY A 16 19.70 13.74 -17.21
CA GLY A 16 20.27 13.02 -16.06
C GLY A 16 20.18 11.51 -16.17
N ILE A 17 19.63 10.95 -17.25
CA ILE A 17 19.47 9.51 -17.46
C ILE A 17 20.20 9.09 -18.74
N ALA A 18 20.86 7.94 -18.70
CA ALA A 18 21.43 7.30 -19.88
C ALA A 18 21.03 5.83 -19.96
N ILE A 19 20.64 5.38 -21.16
CA ILE A 19 20.49 3.96 -21.46
C ILE A 19 21.87 3.41 -21.83
N LYS A 20 22.34 2.38 -21.13
CA LYS A 20 23.62 1.72 -21.43
C LYS A 20 23.45 0.21 -21.48
N ALA A 21 24.22 -0.44 -22.36
CA ALA A 21 24.35 -1.89 -22.34
C ALA A 21 25.16 -2.33 -21.10
N GLY A 22 24.75 -3.43 -20.49
CA GLY A 22 25.38 -4.06 -19.35
C GLY A 22 25.30 -5.59 -19.45
N GLU A 23 25.62 -6.27 -18.36
CA GLU A 23 25.70 -7.74 -18.31
C GLU A 23 24.35 -8.43 -18.61
N TYR A 24 23.24 -7.78 -18.24
CA TYR A 24 21.88 -8.34 -18.31
C TYR A 24 21.01 -7.70 -19.39
N GLY A 25 21.62 -7.09 -20.41
CA GLY A 25 20.93 -6.32 -21.43
C GLY A 25 21.11 -4.82 -21.22
N PHE A 26 20.08 -4.01 -21.44
CA PHE A 26 20.14 -2.58 -21.18
C PHE A 26 19.87 -2.25 -19.71
N GLY A 27 20.34 -1.09 -19.28
CA GLY A 27 20.13 -0.53 -17.96
C GLY A 27 19.99 0.98 -18.03
N LEU A 28 19.27 1.55 -17.07
CA LEU A 28 19.27 2.99 -16.83
C LEU A 28 20.36 3.39 -15.85
N PHE A 29 21.08 4.46 -16.16
CA PHE A 29 22.16 4.99 -15.33
C PHE A 29 22.00 6.48 -15.14
N ALA A 30 22.27 6.95 -13.93
CA ALA A 30 22.29 8.37 -13.64
C ALA A 30 23.52 9.03 -14.31
N THR A 31 23.32 10.19 -14.93
CA THR A 31 24.41 11.03 -15.47
C THR A 31 24.62 12.31 -14.66
N LYS A 32 23.74 12.56 -13.69
CA LYS A 32 23.86 13.60 -12.66
C LYS A 32 23.45 13.05 -11.29
N PHE A 33 23.69 13.83 -10.25
CA PHE A 33 23.25 13.49 -8.90
C PHE A 33 21.74 13.70 -8.74
N PHE A 34 21.07 12.75 -8.10
CA PHE A 34 19.69 12.87 -7.62
C PHE A 34 19.68 12.67 -6.10
N ALA A 35 19.14 13.64 -5.37
CA ALA A 35 19.01 13.54 -3.92
C ALA A 35 17.90 12.53 -3.55
N LYS A 36 18.01 11.88 -2.40
CA LYS A 36 16.92 11.11 -1.81
C LYS A 36 15.62 11.93 -1.77
N ASN A 37 14.51 11.28 -2.09
CA ASN A 37 13.15 11.82 -2.23
C ASN A 37 12.96 12.85 -3.35
N SER A 38 13.94 13.04 -4.24
CA SER A 38 13.77 13.87 -5.44
C SER A 38 13.14 13.07 -6.58
N SER A 39 12.42 13.75 -7.47
CA SER A 39 11.98 13.16 -8.73
C SER A 39 13.19 12.95 -9.64
N VAL A 40 13.39 11.71 -10.08
CA VAL A 40 14.38 11.33 -11.08
C VAL A 40 13.85 11.68 -12.47
N TYR A 41 12.59 11.34 -12.74
CA TYR A 41 11.86 11.72 -13.95
C TYR A 41 10.35 11.57 -13.75
N VAL A 42 9.57 12.12 -14.68
CA VAL A 42 8.15 11.79 -14.86
C VAL A 42 8.04 10.91 -16.08
N GLY A 43 7.58 9.68 -15.87
CA GLY A 43 7.37 8.68 -16.91
C GLY A 43 5.92 8.68 -17.40
N ARG A 44 5.68 7.97 -18.51
CA ARG A 44 4.33 7.67 -18.98
C ARG A 44 4.26 6.24 -19.50
N GLN A 45 3.09 5.66 -19.34
CA GLN A 45 2.77 4.33 -19.85
C GLN A 45 1.67 4.40 -20.91
N ILE A 46 1.72 3.47 -21.87
CA ILE A 46 0.73 3.39 -22.95
C ILE A 46 -0.13 2.15 -22.71
N VAL A 47 -1.46 2.32 -22.67
CA VAL A 47 -2.38 1.19 -22.67
C VAL A 47 -2.32 0.49 -24.03
N ILE A 48 -2.00 -0.80 -24.02
CA ILE A 48 -1.99 -1.65 -25.21
C ILE A 48 -2.83 -2.92 -24.97
N PRO A 49 -3.32 -3.59 -26.02
CA PRO A 49 -3.98 -4.88 -25.87
C PRO A 49 -3.05 -5.94 -25.27
N ASN A 50 -3.61 -6.89 -24.52
CA ASN A 50 -2.89 -8.04 -23.94
C ASN A 50 -2.62 -9.13 -25.00
N VAL A 51 -1.84 -8.76 -26.02
CA VAL A 51 -1.38 -9.65 -27.09
C VAL A 51 0.09 -9.36 -27.38
N TYR A 52 0.80 -10.34 -27.93
CA TYR A 52 2.18 -10.13 -28.33
C TYR A 52 2.29 -9.04 -29.41
N ALA A 53 3.16 -8.06 -29.17
CA ALA A 53 3.46 -7.00 -30.12
C ALA A 53 4.91 -6.51 -29.96
N GLU A 54 5.49 -6.03 -31.05
CA GLU A 54 6.80 -5.39 -31.10
C GLU A 54 6.67 -3.91 -31.46
N PHE A 55 7.53 -3.10 -30.86
CA PHE A 55 7.57 -1.64 -31.01
C PHE A 55 8.99 -1.18 -31.32
N THR A 56 9.11 -0.06 -32.03
CA THR A 56 10.39 0.62 -32.24
C THR A 56 10.40 1.92 -31.46
N LEU A 57 11.23 2.01 -30.43
CA LEU A 57 11.41 3.22 -29.63
C LEU A 57 12.58 4.04 -30.20
N ILE A 58 12.30 5.23 -30.72
CA ILE A 58 13.31 6.17 -31.22
C ILE A 58 13.50 7.25 -30.17
N THR A 59 14.75 7.44 -29.76
CA THR A 59 15.16 8.40 -28.73
C THR A 59 16.34 9.25 -29.20
N ASP A 60 16.66 10.29 -28.45
CA ASP A 60 17.89 11.07 -28.59
C ASP A 60 19.17 10.28 -28.24
N GLN A 61 19.04 9.10 -27.60
CA GLN A 61 20.15 8.21 -27.25
C GLN A 61 20.26 6.97 -28.14
N GLY A 62 19.36 6.81 -29.12
CA GLY A 62 19.37 5.69 -30.06
C GLY A 62 17.98 5.11 -30.33
N THR A 63 17.97 4.03 -31.11
CA THR A 63 16.76 3.28 -31.48
C THR A 63 16.77 1.91 -30.82
N PHE A 64 15.70 1.60 -30.11
CA PHE A 64 15.54 0.37 -29.35
C PHE A 64 14.31 -0.41 -29.81
N LYS A 65 14.31 -1.72 -29.54
CA LYS A 65 13.17 -2.60 -29.78
C LYS A 65 12.51 -2.93 -28.45
N LEU A 66 11.21 -2.69 -28.37
CA LEU A 66 10.39 -3.10 -27.24
C LEU A 66 9.47 -4.24 -27.67
N ASN A 67 9.08 -5.06 -26.71
CA ASN A 67 8.04 -6.07 -26.88
C ASN A 67 7.22 -6.18 -25.59
N THR A 68 6.04 -6.76 -25.71
CA THR A 68 5.12 -6.94 -24.58
C THR A 68 5.64 -7.88 -23.50
N ASP A 69 6.49 -8.84 -23.82
CA ASP A 69 6.93 -9.85 -22.86
C ASP A 69 7.86 -9.26 -21.79
N THR A 70 8.70 -8.29 -22.17
CA THR A 70 9.77 -7.75 -21.34
C THR A 70 9.63 -6.28 -20.99
N HIS A 71 8.80 -5.52 -21.71
CA HIS A 71 8.65 -4.08 -21.53
C HIS A 71 7.21 -3.67 -21.15
N SER A 72 6.38 -4.63 -20.71
CA SER A 72 5.01 -4.34 -20.31
C SER A 72 4.49 -5.18 -19.14
N VAL A 73 3.63 -4.58 -18.33
CA VAL A 73 2.96 -5.21 -17.18
C VAL A 73 1.48 -5.41 -17.49
N GLN A 74 0.98 -6.61 -17.24
CA GLN A 74 -0.45 -6.90 -17.39
C GLN A 74 -1.20 -6.39 -16.17
N PHE A 75 -2.28 -5.63 -16.39
CA PHE A 75 -3.11 -5.14 -15.29
C PHE A 75 -4.56 -5.64 -15.36
N ASN A 76 -4.99 -6.22 -16.50
CA ASN A 76 -6.21 -7.00 -16.59
C ASN A 76 -6.13 -8.04 -17.73
N GLU A 77 -7.18 -8.82 -17.93
CA GLU A 77 -7.22 -9.89 -18.96
C GLU A 77 -7.00 -9.37 -20.40
N ASN A 78 -7.38 -8.12 -20.67
CA ASN A 78 -7.45 -7.56 -22.02
C ASN A 78 -6.36 -6.52 -22.32
N GLN A 79 -5.71 -5.97 -21.30
CA GLN A 79 -4.84 -4.80 -21.43
C GLN A 79 -3.54 -4.92 -20.63
N ARG A 80 -2.51 -4.24 -21.12
CA ARG A 80 -1.19 -4.11 -20.50
C ARG A 80 -0.71 -2.66 -20.57
N TRP A 81 0.14 -2.29 -19.63
CA TRP A 81 0.90 -1.05 -19.64
C TRP A 81 2.23 -1.27 -20.36
N LEU A 82 2.41 -0.63 -21.51
CA LEU A 82 3.71 -0.55 -22.18
C LEU A 82 4.51 0.60 -21.56
N TYR A 83 5.65 0.24 -20.98
CA TYR A 83 6.65 1.17 -20.48
C TYR A 83 7.61 1.57 -21.61
N LEU A 84 8.21 2.76 -21.53
CA LEU A 84 9.01 3.34 -22.61
C LEU A 84 10.49 3.14 -22.33
N PHE A 85 11.28 4.21 -22.23
CA PHE A 85 12.72 4.08 -22.02
C PHE A 85 13.07 3.45 -20.67
N ASP A 86 12.19 3.58 -19.68
CA ASP A 86 12.37 3.04 -18.33
C ASP A 86 12.00 1.58 -18.19
N SER A 87 11.46 0.96 -19.23
CA SER A 87 11.40 -0.50 -19.33
C SER A 87 12.79 -1.16 -19.38
N PHE A 88 13.87 -0.38 -19.58
CA PHE A 88 15.25 -0.84 -19.45
C PHE A 88 15.81 -0.74 -18.02
N MET A 89 15.02 -0.26 -17.05
CA MET A 89 15.45 -0.22 -15.66
C MET A 89 15.60 -1.64 -15.12
N ASN A 90 16.73 -1.96 -14.49
CA ASN A 90 16.95 -3.31 -13.94
C ASN A 90 16.39 -3.45 -12.53
N HIS A 91 16.16 -4.70 -12.15
CA HIS A 91 15.76 -5.05 -10.79
C HIS A 91 16.90 -4.86 -9.77
N SER A 92 16.56 -4.36 -8.58
CA SER A 92 17.31 -4.59 -7.35
C SER A 92 16.38 -4.89 -6.18
N CYS A 93 16.76 -5.83 -5.30
CA CYS A 93 16.04 -6.08 -4.04
C CYS A 93 16.22 -4.92 -3.04
N ASP A 94 17.23 -4.07 -3.24
CA ASP A 94 17.40 -2.77 -2.59
C ASP A 94 17.38 -1.67 -3.67
N PRO A 95 16.19 -1.29 -4.16
CA PRO A 95 16.05 -0.42 -5.31
C PRO A 95 16.51 1.01 -5.03
N SER A 96 17.01 1.72 -6.05
CA SER A 96 17.34 3.14 -5.94
C SER A 96 16.12 4.04 -6.11
N THR A 97 15.03 3.52 -6.66
CA THR A 97 13.85 4.31 -7.03
C THR A 97 12.52 3.59 -6.79
N ILE A 98 11.45 4.37 -6.69
CA ILE A 98 10.06 3.90 -6.64
C ILE A 98 9.15 4.74 -7.54
N SER A 99 8.09 4.12 -8.06
CA SER A 99 7.03 4.82 -8.81
C SER A 99 5.98 5.37 -7.84
N GLU A 100 5.62 6.65 -8.00
CA GLU A 100 4.53 7.30 -7.28
C GLU A 100 3.55 7.95 -8.26
N GLN A 101 2.25 7.86 -7.98
CA GLN A 101 1.21 8.46 -8.80
C GLN A 101 0.23 9.28 -7.96
N THR A 102 0.01 10.52 -8.36
CA THR A 102 -1.17 11.27 -7.93
C THR A 102 -2.40 10.81 -8.70
N GLU A 103 -3.61 11.11 -8.21
CA GLU A 103 -4.85 10.84 -8.95
C GLU A 103 -4.87 11.50 -10.34
N GLU A 104 -4.27 12.69 -10.47
CA GLU A 104 -4.12 13.36 -11.77
C GLU A 104 -3.16 12.60 -12.72
N MET A 105 -2.06 12.07 -12.18
CA MET A 105 -1.11 11.26 -12.94
C MET A 105 -1.75 9.94 -13.40
N LYS A 106 -2.58 9.29 -12.58
CA LYS A 106 -3.32 8.09 -12.97
C LYS A 106 -4.23 8.35 -14.18
N ILE A 107 -4.96 9.48 -14.19
CA ILE A 107 -5.83 9.87 -15.31
C ILE A 107 -5.05 10.06 -16.61
N THR A 108 -3.81 10.54 -16.51
CA THR A 108 -2.93 10.85 -17.65
C THR A 108 -1.94 9.73 -17.99
N ASN A 109 -2.02 8.59 -17.30
CA ASN A 109 -1.09 7.47 -17.41
C ASN A 109 0.38 7.87 -17.20
N GLN A 110 0.61 8.77 -16.24
CA GLN A 110 1.92 9.24 -15.83
C GLN A 110 2.29 8.71 -14.46
N TYR A 111 3.56 8.79 -14.09
CA TYR A 111 4.06 8.54 -12.75
C TYR A 111 5.35 9.31 -12.52
N ALA A 112 5.62 9.66 -11.28
CA ALA A 112 6.90 10.18 -10.85
C ALA A 112 7.77 9.01 -10.41
N MET A 113 8.97 8.90 -10.98
CA MET A 113 10.00 8.02 -10.43
C MET A 113 10.78 8.80 -9.37
N VAL A 114 10.68 8.38 -8.11
CA VAL A 114 11.25 9.06 -6.94
C VAL A 114 12.45 8.28 -6.43
N ALA A 115 13.53 9.00 -6.09
CA ALA A 115 14.73 8.40 -5.54
C ALA A 115 14.52 7.96 -4.08
N LEU A 116 14.76 6.68 -3.76
CA LEU A 116 14.68 6.14 -2.39
C LEU A 116 15.95 6.42 -1.56
N ARG A 117 17.05 6.72 -2.25
CA ARG A 117 18.35 7.09 -1.71
C ARG A 117 19.04 8.06 -2.65
N ASP A 118 20.15 8.65 -2.21
CA ASP A 118 21.00 9.44 -3.10
C ASP A 118 21.50 8.56 -4.25
N ILE A 119 21.42 9.08 -5.48
CA ILE A 119 21.86 8.41 -6.72
C ILE A 119 22.95 9.28 -7.33
N ASN A 120 24.18 8.78 -7.36
CA ASN A 120 25.33 9.49 -7.89
C ASN A 120 25.45 9.30 -9.41
N PRO A 121 26.14 10.23 -10.12
CA PRO A 121 26.48 10.01 -11.51
C PRO A 121 27.24 8.68 -11.69
N GLY A 122 26.75 7.83 -12.59
CA GLY A 122 27.28 6.50 -12.84
C GLY A 122 26.53 5.37 -12.12
N ASP A 123 25.74 5.67 -11.09
CA ASP A 123 24.92 4.67 -10.41
C ASP A 123 23.82 4.13 -11.34
N GLN A 124 23.49 2.86 -11.19
CA GLN A 124 22.35 2.26 -11.88
C GLN A 124 21.05 2.70 -11.20
N ILE A 125 20.08 3.11 -12.02
CA ILE A 125 18.72 3.37 -11.60
C ILE A 125 17.98 2.02 -11.64
N THR A 126 17.36 1.61 -10.53
CA THR A 126 16.77 0.28 -10.35
C THR A 126 15.45 0.34 -9.58
N CYS A 127 14.57 -0.62 -9.86
CA CYS A 127 13.28 -0.80 -9.16
C CYS A 127 13.14 -2.21 -8.59
N ASP A 128 12.15 -2.44 -7.73
CA ASP A 128 11.79 -3.78 -7.30
C ASP A 128 10.79 -4.36 -8.30
N TYR A 129 11.09 -5.52 -8.89
CA TYR A 129 10.18 -6.14 -9.86
C TYR A 129 9.04 -6.87 -9.17
N ASN A 130 9.20 -7.26 -7.90
CA ASN A 130 8.20 -8.05 -7.18
C ASN A 130 6.94 -7.24 -6.81
N ILE A 131 6.94 -5.92 -6.99
CA ILE A 131 5.80 -5.07 -6.62
C ILE A 131 4.88 -4.72 -7.81
N PHE A 132 5.26 -5.07 -9.05
CA PHE A 132 4.47 -4.76 -10.25
C PHE A 132 3.47 -5.85 -10.64
N GLU A 133 3.73 -7.11 -10.29
CA GLU A 133 2.84 -8.23 -10.60
C GLU A 133 2.68 -9.09 -9.33
N TYR A 134 1.45 -9.55 -9.07
CA TYR A 134 1.19 -10.47 -7.95
C TYR A 134 1.88 -11.82 -8.18
N ASP A 135 1.77 -12.36 -9.39
CA ASP A 135 2.45 -13.58 -9.85
C ASP A 135 3.02 -13.33 -11.25
N CYS A 136 4.36 -13.39 -11.40
CA CYS A 136 5.05 -13.04 -12.64
C CYS A 136 4.97 -14.12 -13.75
N HIS A 137 4.16 -15.18 -13.59
CA HIS A 137 3.82 -16.20 -14.59
C HIS A 137 4.75 -16.28 -15.82
N GLY A 138 5.84 -17.06 -15.73
CA GLY A 138 6.75 -17.31 -16.85
C GLY A 138 7.84 -16.25 -17.07
N LYS A 139 7.83 -15.13 -16.31
CA LYS A 139 8.90 -14.11 -16.29
C LYS A 139 9.81 -14.20 -15.06
N VAL A 140 9.82 -15.37 -14.41
CA VAL A 140 10.57 -15.57 -13.16
C VAL A 140 12.07 -15.45 -13.40
N ILE A 141 12.74 -14.68 -12.55
CA ILE A 141 14.20 -14.66 -12.47
C ILE A 141 14.62 -15.61 -11.35
N GLU A 142 14.99 -16.83 -11.71
CA GLU A 142 15.34 -17.90 -10.75
C GLU A 142 16.59 -17.59 -9.91
N LYS A 143 17.49 -16.76 -10.44
CA LYS A 143 18.68 -16.29 -9.73
C LYS A 143 18.84 -14.79 -9.90
N CYS A 144 18.52 -14.03 -8.85
CA CYS A 144 18.74 -12.60 -8.81
C CYS A 144 20.23 -12.28 -8.67
N CYS A 145 20.73 -11.39 -9.53
CA CYS A 145 22.12 -10.93 -9.56
C CYS A 145 22.25 -9.43 -9.22
N CYS A 146 21.32 -8.86 -8.44
CA CYS A 146 21.32 -7.42 -8.15
C CYS A 146 22.51 -6.93 -7.30
N GLY A 147 23.22 -7.84 -6.62
CA GLY A 147 24.39 -7.50 -5.80
C GLY A 147 24.08 -6.84 -4.46
N SER A 148 22.81 -6.61 -4.12
CA SER A 148 22.41 -6.10 -2.79
C SER A 148 22.77 -7.08 -1.67
N SER A 149 23.16 -6.56 -0.51
CA SER A 149 23.32 -7.38 0.71
C SER A 149 22.00 -7.97 1.22
N ASN A 150 20.88 -7.36 0.84
CA ASN A 150 19.52 -7.78 1.19
C ASN A 150 18.83 -8.47 -0.01
N CYS A 151 19.61 -9.15 -0.86
CA CYS A 151 19.08 -9.85 -2.02
C CYS A 151 18.17 -11.01 -1.61
N ILE A 152 16.95 -11.04 -2.13
CA ILE A 152 15.95 -12.11 -1.94
C ILE A 152 16.36 -13.38 -2.72
N GLY A 153 17.26 -13.24 -3.70
CA GLY A 153 17.82 -14.35 -4.48
C GLY A 153 16.96 -14.76 -5.68
N ARG A 154 15.69 -14.34 -5.76
CA ARG A 154 14.74 -14.66 -6.83
C ARG A 154 13.76 -13.51 -7.06
N VAL A 155 13.25 -13.38 -8.29
CA VAL A 155 12.12 -12.47 -8.61
C VAL A 155 11.00 -13.31 -9.21
N ALA A 156 9.84 -13.32 -8.56
CA ALA A 156 8.70 -14.14 -8.99
C ALA A 156 7.34 -13.44 -8.83
N GLY A 157 7.31 -12.22 -8.28
CA GLY A 157 6.08 -11.48 -8.00
C GLY A 157 5.75 -11.44 -6.51
N PHE A 158 4.83 -10.54 -6.14
CA PHE A 158 4.52 -10.19 -4.75
C PHE A 158 4.06 -11.39 -3.91
N LYS A 159 3.39 -12.35 -4.55
CA LYS A 159 2.89 -13.61 -3.95
C LYS A 159 3.99 -14.43 -3.27
N TYR A 160 5.20 -14.40 -3.80
CA TYR A 160 6.30 -15.26 -3.37
C TYR A 160 7.23 -14.62 -2.34
N LEU A 161 6.96 -13.37 -1.98
CA LEU A 161 7.62 -12.70 -0.87
C LEU A 161 7.13 -13.28 0.46
N THR A 162 8.01 -13.29 1.45
CA THR A 162 7.63 -13.55 2.84
C THR A 162 6.71 -12.44 3.36
N LEU A 163 5.97 -12.72 4.44
CA LEU A 163 5.09 -11.75 5.06
C LEU A 163 5.82 -10.44 5.43
N GLU A 164 7.03 -10.53 5.96
CA GLU A 164 7.81 -9.34 6.34
C GLU A 164 8.24 -8.54 5.11
N GLU A 165 8.67 -9.22 4.04
CA GLU A 165 9.02 -8.55 2.77
C GLU A 165 7.79 -7.88 2.12
N GLN A 166 6.60 -8.48 2.23
CA GLN A 166 5.34 -7.87 1.79
C GLN A 166 5.00 -6.64 2.62
N LYS A 167 5.12 -6.71 3.95
CA LYS A 167 4.88 -5.59 4.86
C LYS A 167 5.79 -4.40 4.54
N GLU A 168 7.06 -4.64 4.26
CA GLU A 168 8.03 -3.59 3.90
C GLU A 168 7.69 -2.86 2.58
N ARG A 169 7.03 -3.57 1.66
CA ARG A 169 6.75 -3.08 0.30
C ARG A 169 5.33 -2.56 0.12
N ILE A 170 4.42 -2.85 1.05
CA ILE A 170 2.97 -2.68 0.86
C ILE A 170 2.55 -1.26 0.44
N GLN A 171 3.27 -0.25 0.92
CA GLN A 171 3.05 1.16 0.59
C GLN A 171 3.23 1.48 -0.90
N PHE A 172 4.00 0.66 -1.62
CA PHE A 172 4.49 0.96 -2.96
C PHE A 172 3.93 0.03 -4.05
N VAL A 173 3.10 -0.92 -3.65
CA VAL A 173 2.47 -1.89 -4.57
C VAL A 173 1.36 -1.19 -5.36
N ASP A 174 0.97 -1.66 -6.53
CA ASP A 174 -0.22 -1.10 -7.21
C ASP A 174 -1.52 -1.74 -6.68
N ASP A 175 -2.65 -1.05 -6.84
CA ASP A 175 -3.96 -1.55 -6.36
C ASP A 175 -4.31 -2.90 -6.99
N GLU A 176 -3.95 -3.09 -8.26
CA GLU A 176 -4.20 -4.31 -9.02
C GLU A 176 -3.48 -5.53 -8.42
N VAL A 177 -2.28 -5.34 -7.86
CA VAL A 177 -1.55 -6.42 -7.19
C VAL A 177 -2.22 -6.77 -5.86
N LEU A 178 -2.69 -5.77 -5.10
CA LEU A 178 -3.44 -6.02 -3.85
C LEU A 178 -4.81 -6.65 -4.11
N GLN A 179 -5.47 -6.26 -5.19
CA GLN A 179 -6.72 -6.87 -5.63
C GLN A 179 -6.49 -8.33 -6.03
N ALA A 180 -5.48 -8.62 -6.86
CA ALA A 180 -5.13 -9.99 -7.23
C ALA A 180 -4.75 -10.84 -6.00
N MET A 181 -4.07 -10.23 -5.02
CA MET A 181 -3.75 -10.87 -3.74
C MET A 181 -4.99 -11.22 -2.91
N ALA A 182 -6.03 -10.37 -2.94
CA ALA A 182 -7.31 -10.59 -2.25
C ALA A 182 -8.20 -11.60 -2.99
N GLU A 183 -8.09 -11.69 -4.31
CA GLU A 183 -8.84 -12.62 -5.16
C GLU A 183 -8.25 -14.04 -5.18
N ASP A 184 -6.98 -14.21 -4.79
CA ASP A 184 -6.33 -15.53 -4.68
C ASP A 184 -6.96 -16.37 -3.55
N PRO A 185 -7.71 -17.44 -3.86
CA PRO A 185 -8.41 -18.22 -2.84
C PRO A 185 -7.48 -18.99 -1.91
N THR A 186 -6.19 -19.13 -2.27
CA THR A 186 -5.17 -19.75 -1.43
C THR A 186 -4.56 -18.77 -0.42
N ASN A 187 -4.80 -17.48 -0.60
CA ASN A 187 -4.28 -16.43 0.25
C ASN A 187 -5.40 -15.82 1.11
N LYS A 188 -5.20 -15.81 2.43
CA LYS A 188 -6.16 -15.22 3.37
C LYS A 188 -5.83 -13.75 3.54
N PHE A 189 -6.36 -12.91 2.66
CA PHE A 189 -6.07 -11.49 2.64
C PHE A 189 -7.29 -10.65 2.30
N MET A 190 -7.38 -9.47 2.93
CA MET A 190 -8.40 -8.47 2.67
C MET A 190 -7.74 -7.11 2.48
N PHE A 191 -8.08 -6.43 1.39
CA PHE A 191 -7.66 -5.05 1.13
C PHE A 191 -8.85 -4.10 1.23
N VAL A 192 -8.76 -3.11 2.10
CA VAL A 192 -9.78 -2.07 2.28
C VAL A 192 -9.20 -0.74 1.81
N LYS A 193 -9.42 -0.44 0.53
CA LYS A 193 -8.84 0.72 -0.17
C LYS A 193 -9.30 2.07 0.36
N ASP A 194 -10.55 2.19 0.81
CA ASP A 194 -11.09 3.46 1.29
C ASP A 194 -11.80 3.27 2.61
N LEU A 195 -11.09 3.56 3.70
CA LEU A 195 -11.73 3.73 5.01
C LEU A 195 -12.59 5.00 4.96
N LYS A 196 -13.88 4.83 4.67
CA LYS A 196 -14.87 5.91 4.63
C LYS A 196 -15.08 6.52 6.03
N CYS A 197 -14.19 7.41 6.40
CA CYS A 197 -14.26 8.15 7.64
C CYS A 197 -15.26 9.32 7.51
N PRO A 198 -16.25 9.46 8.40
CA PRO A 198 -17.15 10.61 8.40
C PRO A 198 -16.41 11.84 8.96
N ILE A 199 -15.64 12.51 8.10
CA ILE A 199 -14.73 13.60 8.50
C ILE A 199 -15.43 14.82 9.11
N ASP A 200 -16.73 15.01 8.84
CA ASP A 200 -17.60 16.01 9.47
C ASP A 200 -17.98 15.65 10.92
N ARG A 201 -17.61 14.45 11.38
CA ARG A 201 -17.86 13.93 12.72
C ARG A 201 -16.58 13.62 13.49
N VAL A 202 -15.65 12.92 12.84
CA VAL A 202 -14.40 12.46 13.47
C VAL A 202 -13.20 12.64 12.54
N ILE A 203 -12.02 12.82 13.12
CA ILE A 203 -10.76 12.93 12.38
C ILE A 203 -9.80 11.88 12.93
N ILE A 204 -9.19 11.09 12.05
CA ILE A 204 -8.10 10.18 12.39
C ILE A 204 -6.78 10.88 12.11
N GLN A 205 -5.95 11.00 13.14
CA GLN A 205 -4.65 11.67 13.04
C GLN A 205 -3.57 10.89 13.80
N SER A 206 -2.31 11.18 13.51
CA SER A 206 -1.19 10.59 14.25
C SER A 206 -1.25 10.97 15.73
N GLY A 207 -1.09 9.98 16.60
CA GLY A 207 -0.96 10.13 18.04
C GLY A 207 0.50 10.26 18.48
N PRO A 208 0.74 10.57 19.77
CA PRO A 208 2.08 10.79 20.32
C PRO A 208 2.98 9.54 20.36
N CYS A 209 2.42 8.31 20.33
CA CYS A 209 3.15 7.06 20.49
C CYS A 209 3.09 6.14 19.25
N LYS A 210 3.54 6.61 18.08
CA LYS A 210 3.60 5.85 16.80
C LYS A 210 2.27 5.23 16.32
N GLY A 211 1.14 5.53 16.99
CA GLY A 211 -0.20 5.08 16.64
C GLY A 211 -1.07 6.19 16.08
N TYR A 212 -2.34 5.88 15.89
CA TYR A 212 -3.37 6.84 15.51
C TYR A 212 -4.25 7.17 16.71
N ARG A 213 -5.01 8.26 16.59
CA ARG A 213 -6.11 8.57 17.49
C ARG A 213 -7.27 9.12 16.69
N MET A 214 -8.48 8.84 17.17
CA MET A 214 -9.71 9.42 16.65
C MET A 214 -10.14 10.60 17.53
N VAL A 215 -10.29 11.78 16.94
CA VAL A 215 -10.75 12.98 17.64
C VAL A 215 -12.07 13.48 17.06
N ALA A 216 -12.86 14.17 17.89
CA ALA A 216 -14.10 14.77 17.46
C ALA A 216 -13.83 15.98 16.54
N SER A 217 -14.43 16.03 15.34
CA SER A 217 -14.31 17.20 14.45
C SER A 217 -15.31 18.31 14.78
N ARG A 218 -16.28 18.00 15.65
CA ARG A 218 -17.24 18.94 16.25
C ARG A 218 -17.56 18.54 17.69
N SER A 219 -18.25 19.40 18.44
CA SER A 219 -18.72 19.05 19.78
C SER A 219 -19.90 18.08 19.74
N TYR A 220 -19.99 17.23 20.78
CA TYR A 220 -21.11 16.32 21.03
C TYR A 220 -21.64 16.52 22.44
N LYS A 221 -22.96 16.39 22.60
CA LYS A 221 -23.59 16.32 23.93
C LYS A 221 -23.70 14.87 24.40
N ALA A 222 -23.66 14.65 25.71
CA ALA A 222 -23.94 13.33 26.28
C ALA A 222 -25.27 12.77 25.74
N GLY A 223 -25.25 11.52 25.28
CA GLY A 223 -26.36 10.82 24.62
C GLY A 223 -26.49 11.07 23.11
N GLU A 224 -25.66 11.93 22.51
CA GLU A 224 -25.69 12.19 21.07
C GLU A 224 -24.95 11.10 20.27
N THR A 225 -25.52 10.66 19.14
CA THR A 225 -24.83 9.75 18.20
C THR A 225 -23.64 10.45 17.54
N ILE A 226 -22.44 9.92 17.77
CA ILE A 226 -21.19 10.36 17.15
C ILE A 226 -21.19 9.97 15.68
N PHE A 227 -21.33 8.66 15.40
CA PHE A 227 -21.51 8.11 14.04
C PHE A 227 -22.23 6.76 14.10
N LYS A 228 -22.66 6.28 12.93
CA LYS A 228 -23.11 4.91 12.69
C LYS A 228 -22.10 4.23 11.79
N ASN A 229 -21.84 2.96 12.01
CA ASN A 229 -20.86 2.23 11.23
C ASN A 229 -21.24 0.75 11.11
N HIS A 230 -20.59 0.08 10.16
CA HIS A 230 -20.76 -1.33 9.85
C HIS A 230 -19.42 -2.03 10.02
N SER A 231 -19.38 -3.10 10.81
CA SER A 231 -18.19 -3.92 11.00
C SER A 231 -18.15 -5.07 10.00
N ILE A 232 -16.97 -5.64 9.81
CA ILE A 232 -16.72 -6.78 8.91
C ILE A 232 -16.28 -7.96 9.77
N ILE A 233 -17.03 -9.05 9.73
CA ILE A 233 -16.67 -10.31 10.38
C ILE A 233 -15.95 -11.21 9.37
N PHE A 234 -14.75 -11.69 9.72
CA PHE A 234 -13.86 -12.39 8.80
C PHE A 234 -13.04 -13.50 9.50
N PRO A 235 -12.48 -14.49 8.76
CA PRO A 235 -11.69 -15.58 9.35
C PRO A 235 -10.41 -15.08 10.05
N GLU A 236 -10.12 -15.60 11.23
CA GLU A 236 -9.03 -15.17 12.13
C GLU A 236 -7.62 -15.24 11.50
N ASP A 237 -7.41 -16.12 10.53
CA ASP A 237 -6.15 -16.27 9.80
C ASP A 237 -5.96 -15.24 8.67
N THR A 238 -6.97 -14.42 8.37
CA THR A 238 -6.93 -13.42 7.29
C THR A 238 -6.11 -12.18 7.68
N ASN A 239 -5.14 -11.82 6.85
CA ASN A 239 -4.40 -10.56 6.96
C ASN A 239 -5.18 -9.40 6.36
N ILE A 240 -5.04 -8.20 6.92
CA ILE A 240 -5.77 -7.02 6.45
C ILE A 240 -4.78 -5.90 6.14
N VAL A 241 -4.92 -5.32 4.96
CA VAL A 241 -4.32 -4.04 4.62
C VAL A 241 -5.43 -3.03 4.41
N VAL A 242 -5.25 -1.85 5.00
CA VAL A 242 -6.15 -0.72 4.81
C VAL A 242 -5.39 0.45 4.23
N GLU A 243 -6.07 1.29 3.47
CA GLU A 243 -5.53 2.58 3.06
C GLU A 243 -6.21 3.71 3.85
N LEU A 244 -5.36 4.52 4.49
CA LEU A 244 -5.72 5.63 5.36
C LEU A 244 -4.86 6.84 5.01
N ASN A 245 -5.48 7.91 4.52
CA ASN A 245 -4.80 9.17 4.16
C ASN A 245 -3.61 8.94 3.18
N GLY A 246 -3.80 8.10 2.16
CA GLY A 246 -2.77 7.76 1.16
C GLY A 246 -1.64 6.87 1.68
N LYS A 247 -1.77 6.35 2.90
CA LYS A 247 -0.84 5.36 3.47
C LYS A 247 -1.52 4.00 3.54
N ARG A 248 -0.80 2.96 3.15
CA ARG A 248 -1.25 1.58 3.30
C ARG A 248 -0.66 0.99 4.57
N LEU A 249 -1.55 0.48 5.40
CA LEU A 249 -1.22 -0.04 6.72
C LEU A 249 -1.55 -1.53 6.74
N TRP A 250 -0.53 -2.35 6.93
CA TRP A 250 -0.74 -3.74 7.32
C TRP A 250 -1.17 -3.77 8.77
N LEU A 251 -2.42 -4.15 9.03
CA LEU A 251 -2.98 -4.09 10.37
C LEU A 251 -2.52 -5.29 11.20
N GLU A 252 -1.98 -5.01 12.38
CA GLU A 252 -1.77 -6.03 13.40
C GLU A 252 -3.12 -6.44 13.99
N LYS A 253 -3.49 -7.71 13.80
CA LYS A 253 -4.85 -8.20 14.05
C LYS A 253 -5.30 -7.99 15.50
N VAL A 254 -4.40 -8.25 16.45
CA VAL A 254 -4.66 -8.09 17.90
C VAL A 254 -4.95 -6.63 18.26
N VAL A 255 -4.39 -5.67 17.52
CA VAL A 255 -4.55 -4.24 17.80
C VAL A 255 -5.81 -3.69 17.15
N HIS A 256 -6.13 -4.14 15.94
CA HIS A 256 -7.11 -3.48 15.10
C HIS A 256 -8.41 -4.26 14.86
N THR A 257 -8.53 -5.45 15.43
CA THR A 257 -9.71 -6.31 15.25
C THR A 257 -10.00 -7.08 16.53
N VAL A 258 -11.27 -7.37 16.79
CA VAL A 258 -11.72 -8.05 18.01
C VAL A 258 -12.01 -9.51 17.73
N LYS A 259 -11.60 -10.41 18.63
CA LYS A 259 -11.88 -11.84 18.48
C LYS A 259 -13.32 -12.16 18.87
N ARG A 260 -14.04 -12.89 18.01
CA ARG A 260 -15.44 -13.29 18.22
C ARG A 260 -15.64 -14.78 18.47
N GLY A 261 -14.55 -15.52 18.64
CA GLY A 261 -14.57 -16.97 18.76
C GLY A 261 -14.84 -17.66 17.42
N ASN A 262 -14.92 -18.99 17.42
CA ASN A 262 -15.18 -19.83 16.24
C ASN A 262 -14.23 -19.58 15.04
N GLY A 263 -13.00 -19.11 15.31
CA GLY A 263 -12.04 -18.76 14.26
C GLY A 263 -12.42 -17.50 13.47
N MET A 264 -13.22 -16.60 14.05
CA MET A 264 -13.66 -15.34 13.44
C MET A 264 -13.18 -14.12 14.23
N ARG A 265 -12.97 -13.02 13.52
CA ARG A 265 -12.65 -11.70 14.07
C ARG A 265 -13.54 -10.63 13.44
N GLU A 266 -13.68 -9.51 14.12
CA GLU A 266 -14.47 -8.37 13.70
C GLU A 266 -13.56 -7.15 13.47
N PHE A 267 -13.67 -6.53 12.31
CA PHE A 267 -12.95 -5.32 11.92
C PHE A 267 -13.93 -4.15 11.77
N TYR A 268 -13.68 -3.06 12.50
CA TYR A 268 -14.60 -1.92 12.57
C TYR A 268 -14.33 -0.81 11.54
N GLY A 269 -13.51 -1.06 10.52
CA GLY A 269 -13.18 -0.02 9.55
C GLY A 269 -12.38 1.12 10.20
N PHE A 270 -12.81 2.36 9.97
CA PHE A 270 -12.13 3.56 10.49
C PHE A 270 -12.18 3.67 12.02
N ASP A 271 -13.12 2.99 12.68
CA ASP A 271 -13.31 3.04 14.13
C ASP A 271 -12.20 2.28 14.90
N THR A 272 -11.44 1.42 14.21
CA THR A 272 -10.28 0.70 14.78
C THR A 272 -9.19 1.61 15.36
N PHE A 273 -9.24 2.91 15.06
CA PHE A 273 -8.27 3.90 15.54
C PHE A 273 -8.73 4.65 16.79
N GLN A 274 -9.81 4.20 17.44
CA GLN A 274 -10.17 4.59 18.80
C GLN A 274 -9.17 4.05 19.80
N ASN A 275 -8.73 4.90 20.72
CA ASN A 275 -7.88 4.46 21.83
C ASN A 275 -8.69 4.09 23.07
N HIS A 276 -8.06 3.28 23.91
CA HIS A 276 -8.62 2.87 25.19
C HIS A 276 -8.64 4.02 26.21
N SER A 277 -9.71 4.13 26.99
CA SER A 277 -9.72 4.85 28.27
C SER A 277 -10.48 4.07 29.34
N CYS A 278 -9.97 4.06 30.58
CA CYS A 278 -10.68 3.47 31.72
C CYS A 278 -11.86 4.34 32.20
N ASP A 279 -12.00 5.56 31.69
CA ASP A 279 -13.15 6.45 31.90
C ASP A 279 -13.59 7.03 30.55
N PRO A 280 -14.08 6.19 29.61
CA PRO A 280 -14.29 6.58 28.23
C PRO A 280 -15.35 7.68 28.10
N ASN A 281 -15.31 8.39 26.98
CA ASN A 281 -16.31 9.40 26.62
C ASN A 281 -17.27 8.91 25.53
N SER A 282 -17.16 7.65 25.10
CA SER A 282 -18.07 7.05 24.12
C SER A 282 -18.52 5.64 24.51
N THR A 283 -19.62 5.17 23.91
CA THR A 283 -20.20 3.84 24.11
C THR A 283 -20.72 3.30 22.79
N MET A 284 -20.42 2.03 22.52
CA MET A 284 -20.85 1.34 21.31
C MET A 284 -22.17 0.59 21.57
N ASN A 285 -23.19 0.86 20.75
CA ASN A 285 -24.50 0.22 20.81
C ASN A 285 -24.76 -0.56 19.51
N TYR A 286 -24.73 -1.88 19.58
CA TYR A 286 -25.08 -2.74 18.45
C TYR A 286 -26.58 -2.65 18.13
N ILE A 287 -26.88 -2.51 16.84
CA ILE A 287 -28.23 -2.48 16.25
C ILE A 287 -28.53 -3.87 15.64
N THR A 288 -27.55 -4.43 14.93
CA THR A 288 -27.52 -5.82 14.44
C THR A 288 -26.20 -6.47 14.85
N ASP A 289 -25.87 -7.65 14.33
CA ASP A 289 -24.58 -8.32 14.60
C ASP A 289 -23.37 -7.55 14.05
N ASP A 290 -23.58 -6.67 13.07
CA ASP A 290 -22.56 -5.95 12.30
C ASP A 290 -22.82 -4.45 12.13
N ASP A 291 -24.05 -3.96 12.36
CA ASP A 291 -24.35 -2.53 12.41
C ASP A 291 -24.41 -2.02 13.85
N TYR A 292 -23.76 -0.88 14.11
CA TYR A 292 -23.75 -0.24 15.41
C TYR A 292 -23.77 1.29 15.30
N GLU A 293 -24.08 1.93 16.41
CA GLU A 293 -23.85 3.36 16.60
C GLU A 293 -22.93 3.62 17.78
N LEU A 294 -22.03 4.58 17.61
CA LEU A 294 -21.20 5.09 18.69
C LEU A 294 -21.89 6.33 19.27
N VAL A 295 -22.17 6.32 20.57
CA VAL A 295 -22.87 7.38 21.29
C VAL A 295 -21.92 8.05 22.28
N ALA A 296 -22.01 9.37 22.41
CA ALA A 296 -21.24 10.12 23.38
C ALA A 296 -21.74 9.80 24.80
N ALA A 297 -20.89 9.20 25.63
CA ALA A 297 -21.20 8.93 27.04
C ALA A 297 -21.12 10.20 27.90
N LYS A 298 -20.38 11.21 27.42
CA LYS A 298 -20.17 12.52 28.05
C LYS A 298 -20.24 13.62 26.99
N ASP A 299 -20.25 14.89 27.42
CA ASP A 299 -20.00 15.99 26.50
C ASP A 299 -18.56 15.86 25.95
N ILE A 300 -18.39 15.97 24.63
CA ILE A 300 -17.08 15.87 23.95
C ILE A 300 -16.83 17.19 23.22
N ASN A 301 -15.66 17.78 23.42
CA ASN A 301 -15.28 19.03 22.76
C ASN A 301 -14.66 18.79 21.38
N VAL A 302 -14.67 19.83 20.53
CA VAL A 302 -13.93 19.79 19.25
C VAL A 302 -12.44 19.49 19.52
N GLY A 303 -11.88 18.52 18.81
CA GLY A 303 -10.49 18.09 18.95
C GLY A 303 -10.21 17.17 20.14
N GLU A 304 -11.20 16.91 20.99
CA GLU A 304 -11.09 15.94 22.07
C GLU A 304 -11.04 14.53 21.52
N GLU A 305 -10.23 13.68 22.15
CA GLU A 305 -10.07 12.29 21.74
C GLU A 305 -11.31 11.46 22.12
N ILE A 306 -11.82 10.70 21.16
CA ILE A 306 -12.95 9.80 21.36
C ILE A 306 -12.36 8.45 21.77
N THR A 307 -12.70 8.02 22.97
CA THR A 307 -12.14 6.81 23.59
C THR A 307 -13.24 5.81 23.97
N SER A 308 -12.86 4.54 23.97
CA SER A 308 -13.73 3.41 24.32
C SER A 308 -13.08 2.56 25.40
N ASP A 309 -13.87 1.78 26.13
CA ASP A 309 -13.33 0.77 27.06
C ASP A 309 -13.22 -0.57 26.32
N TYR A 310 -12.00 -0.99 26.00
CA TYR A 310 -11.78 -2.25 25.27
C TYR A 310 -12.31 -3.48 26.00
N GLU A 311 -12.34 -3.46 27.35
CA GLU A 311 -12.87 -4.58 28.15
C GLU A 311 -14.40 -4.63 28.11
N SER A 312 -15.07 -3.65 27.49
CA SER A 312 -16.53 -3.70 27.30
C SER A 312 -16.94 -4.51 26.07
N PHE A 313 -16.01 -4.87 25.17
CA PHE A 313 -16.34 -5.54 23.92
C PHE A 313 -15.32 -6.57 23.42
N ASP A 314 -14.09 -6.61 23.94
CA ASP A 314 -13.08 -7.61 23.57
C ASP A 314 -12.87 -8.63 24.70
N GLU A 315 -13.24 -9.90 24.46
CA GLU A 315 -13.07 -10.95 25.46
C GLU A 315 -11.61 -11.41 25.55
N GLY A 316 -10.87 -10.86 26.53
CA GLY A 316 -9.55 -11.32 26.92
C GLY A 316 -8.39 -10.91 25.99
N LEU A 317 -8.58 -9.96 25.06
CA LEU A 317 -7.53 -9.38 24.20
C LEU A 317 -6.57 -10.43 23.61
N ASP A 318 -7.11 -11.52 23.07
CA ASP A 318 -6.32 -12.66 22.56
C ASP A 318 -5.36 -13.31 23.58
N GLY A 319 -5.70 -13.27 24.87
CA GLY A 319 -4.86 -13.72 25.98
C GLY A 319 -3.70 -12.79 26.30
N THR A 320 -3.73 -11.54 25.79
CA THR A 320 -2.70 -10.53 26.01
C THR A 320 -3.13 -9.47 27.00
N THR A 321 -2.19 -8.62 27.42
CA THR A 321 -2.46 -7.47 28.29
C THR A 321 -1.55 -6.32 27.90
N PHE A 322 -1.96 -5.08 28.15
CA PHE A 322 -1.08 -3.92 27.97
C PHE A 322 -1.17 -2.94 29.13
N GLU A 323 -0.09 -2.17 29.33
CA GLU A 323 -0.05 -1.08 30.30
C GLU A 323 -0.92 0.08 29.82
N CYS A 324 -1.86 0.51 30.65
CA CYS A 324 -2.79 1.58 30.32
C CYS A 324 -2.16 2.95 30.56
N LEU A 325 -2.09 3.75 29.50
CA LEU A 325 -1.56 5.11 29.52
C LEU A 325 -2.66 6.17 29.35
N CYS A 326 -3.90 5.86 29.74
CA CYS A 326 -5.06 6.74 29.49
C CYS A 326 -5.14 7.99 30.39
N GLU A 327 -4.25 8.11 31.39
CA GLU A 327 -4.18 9.22 32.35
C GLU A 327 -5.46 9.48 33.19
N SER A 328 -6.49 8.64 33.05
CA SER A 328 -7.72 8.73 33.85
C SER A 328 -7.42 8.57 35.33
N ALA A 329 -8.11 9.34 36.17
CA ALA A 329 -8.09 9.16 37.62
C ALA A 329 -8.62 7.77 38.06
N GLN A 330 -9.37 7.10 37.18
CA GLN A 330 -9.89 5.74 37.37
C GLN A 330 -9.10 4.69 36.57
N CYS A 331 -7.86 5.01 36.16
CA CYS A 331 -7.02 4.09 35.39
C CYS A 331 -6.82 2.75 36.13
N ARG A 332 -7.06 1.65 35.43
CA ARG A 332 -6.91 0.28 35.94
C ARG A 332 -5.45 -0.22 35.89
N GLY A 333 -4.55 0.57 35.31
CA GLY A 333 -3.12 0.28 35.18
C GLY A 333 -2.79 -0.76 34.10
N THR A 334 -3.51 -1.88 34.05
CA THR A 334 -3.33 -2.93 33.04
C THR A 334 -4.68 -3.34 32.46
N ILE A 335 -4.77 -3.34 31.13
CA ILE A 335 -5.96 -3.80 30.39
C ILE A 335 -5.74 -5.24 29.97
N LYS A 336 -6.75 -6.08 30.19
CA LYS A 336 -6.65 -7.54 30.01
C LYS A 336 -7.66 -8.13 29.04
N GLY A 337 -8.66 -7.35 28.65
CA GLY A 337 -9.81 -7.84 27.89
C GLY A 337 -10.83 -8.50 28.80
#